data_AF-A0A3P8M3F6-F1
#
_entry.id   AF-A0A3P8M3F6-F1
#
_cell.length_a   1.000
_cell.length_b   1.000
_cell.length_c   1.000
_cell.angle_alpha   90.00
_cell.angle_beta   90.00
_cell.angle_gamma   90.00
#
_symmetry.space_group_name_H-M   'P 1'
#
loop_
_entity.id
_entity.type
_entity.pdbx_description
1 polymer ?
#
loop_
_entity_poly.entity_id
_entity_poly.type
_entity_poly.pdbx_seq_one_letter_code
_entity_poly.pdbx_strand_id
1 'polypeptide(L)'
;MLEKKWFKNFLFLLSVVLICIGVFSTLNYGPAAGTVIIATGFGIIIITQFDWNEIKVPGLEAKLRNTINDAEIILESLRKISLPISEVSISLAARTGRWDTATSNEELHKLVKSISLELESIGVSEKDILQVKQDWFYYTTWDMCQCYIENIHIYLKKYHDELQNKYDNWVGGKPISDLEKQRALLSPLRLASEEIQRLRNLLWQRDYKEMPSLIDNFLNDCNTLTLDEKNQSALKMKIYGLILIILYLTANYEDLNIGLKNLNLHHNNKITAKPAPGLAELSR
;
A
#
# COMPACT_ATOMS: atom_id res chain seq x y z
N MET A 1 30.68 -20.76 -24.77
CA MET A 1 31.77 -19.75 -24.89
C MET A 1 33.15 -20.43 -24.82
N LEU A 2 33.46 -21.28 -25.82
CA LEU A 2 34.78 -21.90 -26.03
C LEU A 2 35.03 -21.94 -27.56
N GLU A 3 35.06 -20.76 -28.18
CA GLU A 3 35.26 -20.60 -29.64
C GLU A 3 36.71 -20.77 -30.10
N LYS A 4 37.66 -21.01 -29.18
CA LYS A 4 39.06 -21.20 -29.57
C LYS A 4 39.26 -22.63 -30.06
N LYS A 5 39.22 -22.82 -31.40
CA LYS A 5 39.62 -24.06 -32.10
C LYS A 5 40.90 -24.70 -31.52
N TRP A 6 41.81 -23.86 -31.02
CA TRP A 6 43.03 -24.27 -30.34
C TRP A 6 42.79 -25.12 -29.07
N PHE A 7 41.78 -24.80 -28.26
CA PHE A 7 41.46 -25.56 -27.05
C PHE A 7 40.86 -26.94 -27.37
N LYS A 8 39.99 -27.02 -28.41
CA LYS A 8 39.47 -28.30 -28.91
C LYS A 8 40.62 -29.19 -29.42
N ASN A 9 41.55 -28.62 -30.21
CA ASN A 9 42.72 -29.35 -30.69
C ASN A 9 43.65 -29.79 -29.55
N PHE A 10 43.83 -28.95 -28.52
CA PHE A 10 44.64 -29.29 -27.35
C PHE A 10 44.03 -30.46 -26.56
N LEU A 11 42.73 -30.43 -26.27
CA LEU A 11 42.04 -31.52 -25.57
C LEU A 11 41.99 -32.81 -26.38
N PHE A 12 41.84 -32.71 -27.70
CA PHE A 12 41.92 -33.88 -28.58
C PHE A 12 43.32 -34.52 -28.53
N LEU A 13 44.38 -33.71 -28.62
CA LEU A 13 45.76 -34.18 -28.53
C LEU A 13 46.04 -34.82 -27.16
N LEU A 14 45.57 -34.19 -26.07
CA LEU A 14 45.66 -34.74 -24.72
C LEU A 14 44.97 -36.11 -24.60
N SER A 15 43.80 -36.27 -25.24
CA SER A 15 43.05 -37.53 -25.23
C SER A 15 43.78 -38.65 -25.97
N VAL A 16 44.39 -38.33 -27.12
CA VAL A 16 45.22 -39.30 -27.88
C VAL A 16 46.43 -39.73 -27.04
N VAL A 17 47.09 -38.79 -26.35
CA VAL A 17 48.21 -39.09 -25.45
C VAL A 17 47.76 -39.99 -24.29
N LEU A 18 46.60 -39.72 -23.68
CA LEU A 18 46.02 -40.57 -22.64
C LEU A 18 45.74 -41.99 -23.13
N ILE A 19 45.21 -42.15 -24.35
CA ILE A 19 44.99 -43.47 -24.95
C ILE A 19 46.33 -44.20 -25.16
N CYS A 20 47.35 -43.53 -25.69
CA CYS A 20 48.69 -44.10 -25.85
C CYS A 20 49.31 -44.53 -24.52
N ILE A 21 49.20 -43.69 -23.48
CA ILE A 21 49.65 -44.02 -22.12
C ILE A 21 48.86 -45.20 -21.56
N GLY A 22 47.54 -45.24 -21.76
CA GLY A 22 46.69 -46.34 -21.32
C GLY A 22 47.06 -47.67 -21.97
N VAL A 23 47.37 -47.68 -23.26
CA VAL A 23 47.87 -48.88 -23.97
C VAL A 23 49.23 -49.31 -23.39
N PHE A 24 50.15 -48.37 -23.17
CA PHE A 24 51.45 -48.67 -22.57
C PHE A 24 51.33 -49.19 -21.12
N SER A 25 50.42 -48.64 -20.32
CA SER A 25 50.14 -49.09 -18.96
C SER A 25 49.49 -50.47 -18.93
N THR A 26 48.65 -50.80 -19.92
CA THR A 26 48.06 -52.15 -20.06
C THR A 26 49.15 -53.21 -20.22
N LEU A 27 50.21 -52.91 -20.99
CA LEU A 27 51.31 -53.84 -21.27
C LEU A 27 52.27 -54.02 -20.08
N ASN A 28 52.46 -52.99 -19.25
CA ASN A 28 53.48 -53.01 -18.18
C ASN A 28 52.93 -53.24 -16.76
N TYR A 29 51.71 -52.77 -16.47
CA TYR A 29 51.17 -52.72 -15.10
C TYR A 29 49.85 -53.49 -14.93
N GLY A 30 49.34 -54.09 -16.01
CA GLY A 30 48.16 -54.95 -16.01
C GLY A 30 46.90 -54.31 -16.62
N PRO A 31 45.95 -55.15 -17.06
CA PRO A 31 44.84 -54.72 -17.91
C PRO A 31 43.83 -53.78 -17.23
N ALA A 32 43.68 -53.88 -15.90
CA ALA A 32 42.74 -53.05 -15.15
C ALA A 32 43.12 -51.56 -15.16
N ALA A 33 44.40 -51.24 -14.96
CA ALA A 33 44.89 -49.85 -14.94
C ALA A 33 44.80 -49.19 -16.32
N GLY A 34 45.13 -49.94 -17.38
CA GLY A 34 45.06 -49.44 -18.75
C GLY A 34 43.63 -49.18 -19.25
N THR A 35 42.66 -50.02 -18.85
CA THR A 35 41.27 -49.89 -19.28
C THR A 35 40.63 -48.58 -18.80
N VAL A 36 40.89 -48.17 -17.55
CA VAL A 36 40.36 -46.93 -16.98
C VAL A 36 40.92 -45.70 -17.70
N ILE A 37 42.22 -45.72 -18.01
CA ILE A 37 42.89 -44.61 -18.71
C ILE A 37 42.38 -44.49 -20.16
N ILE A 38 42.20 -45.63 -20.84
CA ILE A 38 41.65 -45.67 -22.20
C ILE A 38 40.18 -45.19 -22.20
N ALA A 39 39.34 -45.66 -21.27
CA ALA A 39 37.95 -45.22 -21.16
C ALA A 39 37.84 -43.73 -20.88
N THR A 40 38.74 -43.18 -20.07
CA THR A 40 38.83 -41.74 -19.79
C THR A 40 39.22 -40.95 -21.04
N GLY A 41 40.21 -41.43 -21.81
CA GLY A 41 40.59 -40.82 -23.08
C GLY A 41 39.46 -40.81 -24.12
N PHE A 42 38.71 -41.92 -24.23
CA PHE A 42 37.51 -41.98 -25.07
C PHE A 42 36.40 -41.04 -24.58
N GLY A 43 36.18 -40.95 -23.27
CA GLY A 43 35.20 -40.02 -22.69
C GLY A 43 35.49 -38.56 -23.04
N ILE A 44 36.76 -38.15 -23.00
CA ILE A 44 37.17 -36.79 -23.38
C ILE A 44 36.99 -36.56 -24.89
N ILE A 45 37.26 -37.55 -25.75
CA ILE A 45 36.98 -37.46 -27.19
C ILE A 45 35.49 -37.25 -27.45
N ILE A 46 34.63 -38.02 -26.78
CA ILE A 46 33.18 -37.90 -26.93
C ILE A 46 32.71 -36.50 -26.51
N ILE A 47 33.12 -36.04 -25.33
CA ILE A 47 32.74 -34.71 -24.80
C ILE A 47 33.23 -33.56 -25.68
N THR A 48 34.39 -33.69 -26.32
CA THR A 48 34.98 -32.65 -27.18
C THR A 48 34.40 -32.60 -28.59
N GLN A 49 33.85 -33.72 -29.09
CA GLN A 49 33.17 -33.82 -30.38
C GLN A 49 31.70 -33.39 -30.30
N PHE A 50 31.07 -33.49 -29.14
CA PHE A 50 29.74 -32.94 -28.94
C PHE A 50 29.81 -31.41 -28.81
N ASP A 51 29.42 -30.71 -29.87
CA ASP A 51 29.14 -29.28 -29.77
C ASP A 51 27.84 -29.10 -28.98
N TRP A 52 27.96 -28.79 -27.70
CA TRP A 52 26.85 -28.52 -26.78
C TRP A 52 25.95 -27.36 -27.22
N ASN A 53 26.36 -26.60 -28.24
CA ASN A 53 25.56 -25.55 -28.86
C ASN A 53 24.51 -26.10 -29.87
N GLU A 54 24.63 -27.35 -30.33
CA GLU A 54 23.75 -27.95 -31.35
C GLU A 54 22.92 -29.14 -30.87
N ILE A 55 23.01 -29.53 -29.59
CA ILE A 55 22.03 -30.42 -28.97
C ILE A 55 20.74 -29.63 -28.68
N LYS A 56 20.13 -29.10 -29.75
CA LYS A 56 18.71 -28.79 -29.82
C LYS A 56 18.00 -30.14 -29.88
N VAL A 57 17.75 -30.78 -28.73
CA VAL A 57 16.86 -31.94 -28.70
C VAL A 57 15.44 -31.38 -28.83
N PRO A 58 14.78 -31.47 -30.00
CA PRO A 58 13.45 -30.86 -30.19
C PRO A 58 12.42 -31.40 -29.20
N GLY A 59 12.61 -32.62 -28.69
CA GLY A 59 11.78 -33.20 -27.63
C GLY A 59 12.02 -32.62 -26.23
N LEU A 60 13.23 -32.16 -25.91
CA LEU A 60 13.52 -31.56 -24.60
C LEU A 60 13.02 -30.11 -24.55
N GLU A 61 13.17 -29.37 -25.65
CA GLU A 61 12.66 -28.00 -25.78
C GLU A 61 11.13 -27.96 -25.79
N ALA A 62 10.48 -28.91 -26.48
CA ALA A 62 9.02 -29.07 -26.43
C ALA A 62 8.53 -29.46 -25.03
N LYS A 63 9.24 -30.36 -24.33
CA LYS A 63 8.89 -30.75 -22.95
C LYS A 63 9.09 -29.58 -21.98
N LEU A 64 10.16 -28.80 -22.12
CA LEU A 64 10.40 -27.59 -21.32
C LEU A 64 9.34 -26.52 -21.59
N ARG A 65 8.97 -26.28 -22.86
CA ARG A 65 7.87 -25.35 -23.21
C ARG A 65 6.54 -25.80 -22.60
N ASN A 66 6.21 -27.08 -22.68
CA ASN A 66 5.00 -27.61 -22.07
C ASN A 66 5.03 -27.47 -20.55
N THR A 67 6.15 -27.80 -19.89
CA THR A 67 6.28 -27.64 -18.43
C THR A 67 6.22 -26.17 -17.99
N ILE A 68 6.79 -25.24 -18.76
CA ILE A 68 6.67 -23.79 -18.51
C ILE A 68 5.20 -23.36 -18.66
N ASN A 69 4.53 -23.80 -19.72
CA ASN A 69 3.13 -23.48 -19.97
C ASN A 69 2.22 -24.06 -18.86
N ASP A 70 2.47 -25.30 -18.42
CA ASP A 70 1.75 -25.93 -17.32
C ASP A 70 1.99 -25.17 -15.99
N ALA A 71 3.23 -24.74 -15.73
CA ALA A 71 3.55 -23.93 -14.56
C ALA A 71 2.85 -22.56 -14.60
N GLU A 72 2.75 -21.93 -15.78
CA GLU A 72 2.05 -20.67 -15.97
C GLU A 72 0.53 -20.83 -15.73
N ILE A 73 -0.07 -21.93 -16.21
CA ILE A 73 -1.48 -22.28 -15.94
C ILE A 73 -1.72 -22.51 -14.44
N ILE A 74 -0.79 -23.17 -13.75
CA ILE A 74 -0.86 -23.39 -12.30
C ILE A 74 -0.75 -22.07 -11.54
N LEU A 75 0.21 -21.21 -11.90
CA LEU A 75 0.37 -19.89 -11.29
C LEU A 75 -0.88 -19.02 -11.49
N GLU A 76 -1.45 -19.04 -12.69
CA GLU A 76 -2.67 -18.31 -13.00
C GLU A 76 -3.86 -18.82 -12.17
N SER A 77 -3.97 -20.14 -11.99
CA SER A 77 -4.99 -20.75 -11.13
C SER A 77 -4.78 -20.36 -9.66
N LEU A 78 -3.52 -20.34 -9.20
CA LEU A 78 -3.16 -19.92 -7.85
C LEU A 78 -3.54 -18.46 -7.62
N ARG A 79 -3.24 -17.54 -8.55
CA ARG A 79 -3.67 -16.13 -8.47
C ARG A 79 -5.17 -15.98 -8.32
N LYS A 80 -5.94 -16.70 -9.16
CA LYS A 80 -7.42 -16.66 -9.15
C LYS A 80 -8.03 -17.14 -7.82
N ILE A 81 -7.35 -18.03 -7.10
CA ILE A 81 -7.80 -18.53 -5.80
C ILE A 81 -7.30 -17.63 -4.67
N SER A 82 -6.04 -17.19 -4.73
CA SER A 82 -5.41 -16.39 -3.68
C SER A 82 -6.05 -15.02 -3.54
N LEU A 83 -6.39 -14.35 -4.64
CA LEU A 83 -7.03 -13.02 -4.62
C LEU A 83 -8.29 -12.94 -3.73
N PRO A 84 -9.35 -13.73 -3.98
CA PRO A 84 -10.56 -13.66 -3.16
C PRO A 84 -10.32 -14.13 -1.72
N ILE A 85 -9.41 -15.07 -1.49
CA ILE A 85 -9.05 -15.50 -0.12
C ILE A 85 -8.40 -14.33 0.64
N SER A 86 -7.42 -13.66 0.02
CA SER A 86 -6.76 -12.49 0.59
C SER A 86 -7.73 -11.34 0.84
N GLU A 87 -8.66 -11.07 -0.09
CA GLU A 87 -9.72 -10.08 0.08
C GLU A 87 -10.58 -10.40 1.31
N VAL A 88 -11.05 -11.64 1.43
CA VAL A 88 -11.86 -12.08 2.58
C VAL A 88 -11.06 -11.99 3.88
N SER A 89 -9.81 -12.44 3.90
CA SER A 89 -8.96 -12.40 5.08
C SER A 89 -8.70 -10.97 5.55
N ILE A 90 -8.35 -10.06 4.64
CA ILE A 90 -8.09 -8.65 4.95
C ILE A 90 -9.37 -7.96 5.40
N SER A 91 -10.48 -8.18 4.67
CA SER A 91 -11.79 -7.58 5.01
C SER A 91 -12.28 -8.06 6.37
N LEU A 92 -12.13 -9.36 6.67
CA LEU A 92 -12.49 -9.92 7.96
C LEU A 92 -11.62 -9.31 9.06
N ALA A 93 -10.30 -9.30 8.91
CA ALA A 93 -9.38 -8.74 9.90
C ALA A 93 -9.65 -7.24 10.16
N ALA A 94 -9.93 -6.46 9.11
CA ALA A 94 -10.25 -5.04 9.21
C ALA A 94 -11.58 -4.78 9.96
N ARG A 95 -12.57 -5.67 9.80
CA ARG A 95 -13.88 -5.59 10.47
C ARG A 95 -13.83 -6.09 11.90
N THR A 96 -13.18 -7.23 12.14
CA THR A 96 -13.16 -7.86 13.45
C THR A 96 -12.35 -7.06 14.44
N GLY A 97 -11.25 -6.43 14.03
CA GLY A 97 -10.29 -5.68 14.87
C GLY A 97 -10.83 -4.47 15.66
N ARG A 98 -12.12 -4.16 15.63
CA ARG A 98 -12.69 -2.89 16.12
C ARG A 98 -13.59 -2.98 17.34
N TRP A 99 -14.19 -4.15 17.57
CA TRP A 99 -15.13 -4.34 18.68
C TRP A 99 -14.40 -4.99 19.85
N ASP A 100 -13.53 -4.23 20.52
CA ASP A 100 -12.80 -4.68 21.72
C ASP A 100 -12.01 -5.99 21.52
N THR A 101 -11.53 -6.21 20.29
CA THR A 101 -10.94 -7.48 19.84
C THR A 101 -9.42 -7.48 19.85
N ALA A 102 -8.86 -8.70 19.80
CA ALA A 102 -7.46 -9.05 19.99
C ALA A 102 -6.43 -8.51 18.97
N THR A 103 -6.82 -7.97 17.82
CA THR A 103 -5.85 -7.58 16.77
C THR A 103 -5.60 -6.08 16.79
N SER A 104 -4.39 -5.69 17.17
CA SER A 104 -3.97 -4.29 17.14
C SER A 104 -3.86 -3.74 15.71
N ASN A 105 -3.98 -2.42 15.54
CA ASN A 105 -3.77 -1.76 14.24
C ASN A 105 -2.38 -2.07 13.63
N GLU A 106 -1.37 -2.26 14.48
CA GLU A 106 -0.02 -2.64 14.05
C GLU A 106 0.01 -4.06 13.46
N GLU A 107 -0.64 -5.01 14.11
CA GLU A 107 -0.74 -6.39 13.62
C GLU A 107 -1.58 -6.48 12.34
N LEU A 108 -2.67 -5.72 12.25
CA LEU A 108 -3.46 -5.62 11.03
C LEU A 108 -2.62 -5.09 9.86
N HIS A 109 -1.83 -4.04 10.10
CA HIS A 109 -0.92 -3.51 9.08
C HIS A 109 0.14 -4.54 8.65
N LYS A 110 0.74 -5.26 9.61
CA LYS A 110 1.69 -6.35 9.32
C LYS A 110 1.06 -7.46 8.49
N LEU A 111 -0.19 -7.85 8.80
CA LEU A 111 -0.93 -8.86 8.05
C LEU A 111 -1.18 -8.41 6.60
N VAL A 112 -1.73 -7.21 6.41
CA VAL A 112 -1.99 -6.66 5.07
C VAL A 112 -0.70 -6.57 4.26
N LYS A 113 0.40 -6.12 4.87
CA LYS A 113 1.71 -6.04 4.22
C LYS A 113 2.22 -7.42 3.81
N SER A 114 2.14 -8.41 4.70
CA SER A 114 2.58 -9.79 4.43
C SER A 114 1.80 -10.39 3.25
N ILE A 115 0.47 -10.28 3.28
CA ILE A 115 -0.40 -10.77 2.19
C ILE A 115 -0.07 -10.06 0.86
N SER A 116 0.21 -8.75 0.90
CA SER A 116 0.55 -8.00 -0.32
C SER A 116 1.84 -8.50 -0.94
N LEU A 117 2.88 -8.74 -0.14
CA LEU A 117 4.16 -9.25 -0.61
C LEU A 117 4.02 -10.66 -1.21
N GLU A 118 3.17 -11.50 -0.64
CA GLU A 118 2.92 -12.84 -1.18
C GLU A 118 2.09 -12.82 -2.47
N LEU A 119 1.13 -11.89 -2.61
CA LEU A 119 0.41 -11.70 -3.88
C LEU A 119 1.33 -11.15 -4.97
N GLU A 120 2.24 -10.26 -4.61
CA GLU A 120 3.25 -9.72 -5.52
C GLU A 120 4.25 -10.80 -5.96
N SER A 121 4.67 -11.69 -5.05
CA SER A 121 5.62 -12.78 -5.34
C SER A 121 5.08 -13.78 -6.37
N ILE A 122 3.76 -14.00 -6.40
CA ILE A 122 3.09 -14.82 -7.41
C ILE A 122 2.75 -14.03 -8.68
N GLY A 123 3.07 -12.74 -8.76
CA GLY A 123 2.88 -11.89 -9.94
C GLY A 123 1.47 -11.34 -10.14
N VAL A 124 0.72 -11.13 -9.05
CA VAL A 124 -0.55 -10.38 -9.11
C VAL A 124 -0.27 -8.91 -9.42
N SER A 125 -1.15 -8.27 -10.20
CA SER A 125 -0.99 -6.86 -10.53
C SER A 125 -1.21 -5.96 -9.31
N GLU A 126 -0.48 -4.86 -9.24
CA GLU A 126 -0.64 -3.87 -8.16
C GLU A 126 -2.08 -3.37 -8.03
N LYS A 127 -2.77 -3.19 -9.17
CA LYS A 127 -4.17 -2.78 -9.21
C LYS A 127 -5.09 -3.76 -8.46
N ASP A 128 -4.88 -5.06 -8.63
CA ASP A 128 -5.69 -6.09 -7.95
C ASP A 128 -5.34 -6.16 -6.46
N ILE A 129 -4.07 -5.98 -6.10
CA ILE A 129 -3.63 -5.86 -4.70
C ILE A 129 -4.30 -4.65 -4.03
N LEU A 130 -4.39 -3.51 -4.72
CA LEU A 130 -5.08 -2.32 -4.21
C LEU A 130 -6.58 -2.56 -4.05
N GLN A 131 -7.21 -3.33 -4.94
CA GLN A 131 -8.61 -3.72 -4.81
C GLN A 131 -8.84 -4.59 -3.57
N VAL A 132 -7.97 -5.57 -3.33
CA VAL A 132 -7.99 -6.42 -2.13
C VAL A 132 -7.84 -5.60 -0.84
N LYS A 133 -7.10 -4.49 -0.87
CA LYS A 133 -6.89 -3.57 0.27
C LYS A 133 -8.04 -2.59 0.50
N GLN A 134 -9.05 -2.54 -0.37
CA GLN A 134 -10.08 -1.49 -0.32
C GLN A 134 -10.81 -1.40 1.02
N ASP A 135 -11.21 -2.55 1.58
CA ASP A 135 -11.88 -2.60 2.88
C ASP A 135 -10.97 -2.10 4.00
N TRP A 136 -9.69 -2.49 3.98
CA TRP A 136 -8.71 -2.00 4.94
C TRP A 136 -8.57 -0.47 4.87
N PHE A 137 -8.45 0.11 3.66
CA PHE A 137 -8.40 1.57 3.50
C PHE A 137 -9.66 2.26 4.00
N TYR A 138 -10.84 1.74 3.66
CA TYR A 138 -12.12 2.29 4.11
C TYR A 138 -12.17 2.34 5.63
N TYR A 139 -11.90 1.21 6.27
CA TYR A 139 -11.96 1.08 7.70
C TYR A 139 -10.89 1.96 8.37
N THR A 140 -9.62 1.88 7.97
CA THR A 140 -8.56 2.70 8.56
C THR A 140 -8.85 4.20 8.43
N THR A 141 -9.38 4.64 7.29
CA THR A 141 -9.81 6.04 7.11
C THR A 141 -10.95 6.39 8.07
N TRP A 142 -11.95 5.52 8.17
CA TRP A 142 -13.06 5.70 9.12
C TRP A 142 -12.56 5.89 10.55
N ASP A 143 -11.59 5.07 11.02
CA ASP A 143 -11.08 5.17 12.40
C ASP A 143 -10.45 6.53 12.68
N MET A 144 -9.64 7.01 11.74
CA MET A 144 -9.00 8.32 11.87
C MET A 144 -10.03 9.45 11.84
N CYS A 145 -11.01 9.36 10.94
CA CYS A 145 -12.10 10.33 10.88
C CYS A 145 -12.98 10.29 12.14
N GLN A 146 -13.21 9.12 12.74
CA GLN A 146 -13.96 9.00 13.98
C GLN A 146 -13.26 9.70 15.12
N CYS A 147 -11.96 9.48 15.31
CA CYS A 147 -11.18 10.19 16.34
C CYS A 147 -11.31 11.72 16.18
N TYR A 148 -11.38 12.18 14.93
CA TYR A 148 -11.55 13.59 14.63
C TYR A 148 -12.96 14.11 14.95
N ILE A 149 -13.98 13.39 14.48
CA ILE A 149 -15.39 13.73 14.65
C ILE A 149 -15.76 13.71 16.14
N GLU A 150 -15.21 12.77 16.92
CA GLU A 150 -15.43 12.70 18.36
C GLU A 150 -14.94 13.97 19.07
N ASN A 151 -13.80 14.54 18.64
CA ASN A 151 -13.31 15.82 19.18
C ASN A 151 -14.30 16.96 18.91
N ILE A 152 -14.80 17.08 17.67
CA ILE A 152 -15.80 18.10 17.31
C ILE A 152 -17.08 17.88 18.12
N HIS A 153 -17.50 16.62 18.27
CA HIS A 153 -18.67 16.24 19.03
C HIS A 153 -18.57 16.70 20.49
N ILE A 154 -17.39 16.57 21.13
CA ILE A 154 -17.15 17.05 22.49
C ILE A 154 -17.41 18.55 22.61
N TYR A 155 -16.89 19.37 21.69
CA TYR A 155 -17.11 20.83 21.71
C TYR A 155 -18.59 21.18 21.51
N LEU A 156 -19.24 20.60 20.49
CA LEU A 156 -20.65 20.85 20.22
C LEU A 156 -21.56 20.41 21.38
N LYS A 157 -21.28 19.25 21.97
CA LYS A 157 -22.02 18.74 23.13
C LYS A 157 -21.85 19.63 24.34
N LYS A 158 -20.63 20.09 24.63
CA LYS A 158 -20.39 21.04 25.73
C LYS A 158 -21.21 22.33 25.54
N TYR A 159 -21.19 22.90 24.34
CA TYR A 159 -21.97 24.10 24.03
C TYR A 159 -23.49 23.86 24.16
N HIS A 160 -23.97 22.73 23.63
CA HIS A 160 -25.35 22.30 23.77
C HIS A 160 -25.76 22.18 25.25
N ASP A 161 -24.94 21.54 26.08
CA ASP A 161 -25.21 21.33 27.50
C ASP A 161 -25.20 22.67 28.27
N GLU A 162 -24.34 23.62 27.90
CA GLU A 162 -24.36 24.98 28.46
C GLU A 162 -25.66 25.74 28.12
N LEU A 163 -26.16 25.61 26.88
CA LEU A 163 -27.44 26.20 26.47
C LEU A 163 -28.63 25.54 27.16
N GLN A 164 -28.62 24.21 27.26
CA GLN A 164 -29.65 23.42 27.94
C GLN A 164 -29.71 23.81 29.42
N ASN A 165 -28.57 23.91 30.10
CA ASN A 165 -28.50 24.37 31.49
C ASN A 165 -29.06 25.78 31.68
N LYS A 166 -28.77 26.72 30.75
CA LYS A 166 -29.35 28.08 30.79
C LYS A 166 -30.87 28.05 30.64
N TYR A 167 -31.38 27.21 29.73
CA TYR A 167 -32.82 27.03 29.53
C TYR A 167 -33.48 26.42 30.77
N ASP A 168 -32.93 25.33 31.31
CA ASP A 168 -33.47 24.62 32.48
C ASP A 168 -33.48 25.50 33.73
N ASN A 169 -32.41 26.27 33.96
CA ASN A 169 -32.34 27.25 35.04
C ASN A 169 -33.39 28.36 34.90
N TRP A 170 -33.71 28.77 33.66
CA TRP A 170 -34.73 29.77 33.40
C TRP A 170 -36.14 29.23 33.60
N VAL A 171 -36.44 28.02 33.11
CA VAL A 171 -37.74 27.37 33.31
C VAL A 171 -37.96 27.08 34.79
N GLY A 172 -36.93 26.58 35.49
CA GLY A 172 -36.95 26.32 36.93
C GLY A 172 -38.11 25.42 37.38
N GLY A 173 -38.59 24.54 36.50
CA GLY A 173 -39.76 23.67 36.73
C GLY A 173 -41.12 24.39 36.77
N LYS A 174 -41.19 25.66 36.35
CA LYS A 174 -42.42 26.46 36.37
C LYS A 174 -43.15 26.41 35.02
N PRO A 175 -44.48 26.60 34.99
CA PRO A 175 -45.22 26.77 33.75
C PRO A 175 -44.66 27.95 32.95
N ILE A 176 -44.46 27.73 31.65
CA ILE A 176 -43.85 28.71 30.76
C ILE A 176 -44.89 29.77 30.39
N SER A 177 -44.68 31.00 30.85
CA SER A 177 -45.56 32.14 30.58
C SER A 177 -45.04 33.06 29.47
N ASP A 178 -43.73 33.10 29.23
CA ASP A 178 -43.07 33.96 28.25
C ASP A 178 -42.58 33.14 27.05
N LEU A 179 -43.39 33.11 25.98
CA LEU A 179 -43.12 32.36 24.76
C LEU A 179 -42.02 32.99 23.90
N GLU A 180 -41.84 34.31 23.95
CA GLU A 180 -40.78 34.98 23.17
C GLU A 180 -39.40 34.63 23.73
N LYS A 181 -39.25 34.72 25.05
CA LYS A 181 -38.01 34.33 25.73
C LYS A 181 -37.74 32.84 25.59
N GLN A 182 -38.78 32.00 25.63
CA GLN A 182 -38.66 30.57 25.35
C GLN A 182 -38.07 30.33 23.96
N ARG A 183 -38.63 30.96 22.91
CA ARG A 183 -38.15 30.82 21.54
C ARG A 183 -36.71 31.32 21.39
N ALA A 184 -36.36 32.44 22.03
CA ALA A 184 -35.02 33.01 22.00
C ALA A 184 -33.96 32.05 22.61
N LEU A 185 -34.31 31.32 23.68
CA LEU A 185 -33.42 30.35 24.32
C LEU A 185 -33.36 29.00 23.59
N LEU A 186 -34.48 28.54 23.02
CA LEU A 186 -34.55 27.27 22.29
C LEU A 186 -33.98 27.32 20.89
N SER A 187 -34.00 28.48 20.22
CA SER A 187 -33.45 28.62 18.87
C SER A 187 -31.98 28.19 18.75
N PRO A 188 -31.04 28.73 19.56
CA PRO A 188 -29.64 28.31 19.50
C PRO A 188 -29.43 26.86 19.96
N LEU A 189 -30.24 26.37 20.91
CA LEU A 189 -30.20 24.97 21.35
C LEU A 189 -30.55 24.01 20.20
N ARG A 190 -31.62 24.31 19.47
CA ARG A 190 -32.05 23.52 18.30
C ARG A 190 -30.97 23.50 17.22
N LEU A 191 -30.34 24.63 16.94
CA LEU A 191 -29.24 24.71 15.97
C LEU A 191 -28.07 23.81 16.40
N ALA A 192 -27.67 23.84 17.67
CA ALA A 192 -26.62 22.97 18.18
C ALA A 192 -26.99 21.48 18.05
N SER A 193 -28.24 21.10 18.36
CA SER A 193 -28.71 19.72 18.18
C SER A 193 -28.71 19.29 16.70
N GLU A 194 -29.15 20.17 15.79
CA GLU A 194 -29.13 19.93 14.34
C GLU A 194 -27.70 19.74 13.83
N GLU A 195 -26.74 20.54 14.28
CA GLU A 195 -25.33 20.41 13.91
C GLU A 195 -24.69 19.13 14.46
N ILE A 196 -25.01 18.74 15.70
CA ILE A 196 -24.58 17.44 16.27
C ILE A 196 -25.11 16.29 15.41
N GLN A 197 -26.39 16.34 15.02
CA GLN A 197 -26.98 15.31 14.16
C GLN A 197 -26.34 15.31 12.77
N ARG A 198 -26.08 16.49 12.18
CA ARG A 198 -25.40 16.64 10.89
C ARG A 198 -24.00 16.03 10.94
N LEU A 199 -23.23 16.30 12.01
CA LEU A 199 -21.91 15.72 12.23
C LEU A 199 -21.98 14.18 12.31
N ARG A 200 -22.93 13.64 13.08
CA ARG A 200 -23.13 12.19 13.19
C ARG A 200 -23.49 11.55 11.85
N ASN A 201 -24.27 12.23 11.02
CA ASN A 201 -24.67 11.75 9.70
C ASN A 201 -23.49 11.64 8.72
N LEU A 202 -22.42 12.43 8.89
CA LEU A 202 -21.22 12.33 8.06
C LEU A 202 -20.60 10.93 8.15
N LEU A 203 -20.52 10.34 9.35
CA LEU A 203 -19.92 9.01 9.58
C LEU A 203 -20.63 7.86 8.86
N TRP A 204 -21.87 8.07 8.42
CA TRP A 204 -22.65 7.06 7.71
C TRP A 204 -22.47 7.14 6.18
N GLN A 205 -21.76 8.15 5.67
CA GLN A 205 -21.45 8.22 4.25
C GLN A 205 -20.38 7.20 3.89
N ARG A 206 -20.61 6.44 2.81
CA ARG A 206 -19.77 5.29 2.42
C ARG A 206 -18.49 5.68 1.68
N ASP A 207 -18.43 6.88 1.10
CA ASP A 207 -17.24 7.28 0.36
C ASP A 207 -16.18 7.87 1.30
N TYR A 208 -15.25 7.02 1.72
CA TYR A 208 -14.15 7.40 2.60
C TYR A 208 -13.20 8.42 1.96
N LYS A 209 -13.16 8.51 0.61
CA LYS A 209 -12.27 9.45 -0.09
C LYS A 209 -12.75 10.89 0.07
N GLU A 210 -14.05 11.09 0.22
CA GLU A 210 -14.66 12.40 0.38
C GLU A 210 -14.73 12.84 1.85
N MET A 211 -14.47 11.94 2.81
CA MET A 211 -14.57 12.29 4.23
C MET A 211 -13.79 13.54 4.63
N PRO A 212 -12.53 13.74 4.20
CA PRO A 212 -11.80 14.95 4.55
C PRO A 212 -12.49 16.23 4.07
N SER A 213 -13.00 16.26 2.84
CA SER A 213 -13.68 17.46 2.31
C SER A 213 -15.05 17.67 2.96
N LEU A 214 -15.79 16.60 3.25
CA LEU A 214 -17.08 16.66 3.95
C LEU A 214 -16.94 17.23 5.36
N ILE A 215 -15.90 16.80 6.08
CA ILE A 215 -15.57 17.30 7.41
C ILE A 215 -15.15 18.77 7.35
N ASP A 216 -14.32 19.16 6.38
CA ASP A 216 -13.89 20.56 6.21
C ASP A 216 -15.08 21.48 5.88
N ASN A 217 -15.95 21.06 4.96
CA ASN A 217 -17.20 21.76 4.65
C ASN A 217 -18.08 21.91 5.90
N PHE A 218 -18.23 20.85 6.70
CA PHE A 218 -18.98 20.91 7.95
C PHE A 218 -18.42 21.96 8.91
N LEU A 219 -17.10 22.04 9.07
CA LEU A 219 -16.44 23.01 9.96
C LEU A 219 -16.62 24.44 9.47
N ASN A 220 -16.51 24.67 8.17
CA ASN A 220 -16.72 25.96 7.56
C ASN A 220 -18.16 26.42 7.76
N ASP A 221 -19.14 25.53 7.56
CA ASP A 221 -20.57 25.80 7.66
C ASP A 221 -21.13 25.74 9.10
N CYS A 222 -20.32 25.36 10.09
CA CYS A 222 -20.75 25.30 11.48
C CYS A 222 -20.84 26.70 12.08
N ASN A 223 -22.01 27.10 12.55
CA ASN A 223 -22.23 28.42 13.16
C ASN A 223 -22.04 28.41 14.68
N THR A 224 -22.03 27.22 15.28
CA THR A 224 -21.93 27.05 16.73
C THR A 224 -20.49 27.15 17.26
N LEU A 225 -19.51 26.67 16.48
CA LEU A 225 -18.11 26.66 16.90
C LEU A 225 -17.46 28.03 16.72
N THR A 226 -16.66 28.43 17.71
CA THR A 226 -15.84 29.64 17.63
C THR A 226 -14.69 29.46 16.63
N LEU A 227 -14.13 30.58 16.14
CA LEU A 227 -12.99 30.54 15.20
C LEU A 227 -11.76 29.82 15.80
N ASP A 228 -11.54 29.96 17.11
CA ASP A 228 -10.44 29.30 17.81
C ASP A 228 -10.66 27.77 17.88
N GLU A 229 -11.87 27.32 18.21
CA GLU A 229 -12.23 25.89 18.23
C GLU A 229 -12.16 25.26 16.83
N LYS A 230 -12.57 26.02 15.80
CA LYS A 230 -12.41 25.63 14.39
C LYS A 230 -10.93 25.48 14.03
N ASN A 231 -10.08 26.43 14.41
CA ASN A 231 -8.64 26.39 14.13
C ASN A 231 -7.94 25.25 14.88
N GLN A 232 -8.29 25.02 16.15
CA GLN A 232 -7.75 23.93 16.96
C GLN A 232 -8.16 22.56 16.38
N SER A 233 -9.40 22.44 15.93
CA SER A 233 -9.90 21.27 15.20
C SER A 233 -9.18 21.12 13.86
N ALA A 234 -9.03 22.17 13.06
CA ALA A 234 -8.35 22.10 11.76
C ALA A 234 -6.87 21.72 11.87
N LEU A 235 -6.17 22.20 12.92
CA LEU A 235 -4.77 21.83 13.18
C LEU A 235 -4.62 20.34 13.48
N LYS A 236 -5.49 19.78 14.33
CA LYS A 236 -5.51 18.34 14.60
C LYS A 236 -5.80 17.55 13.32
N MET A 237 -6.74 18.01 12.50
CA MET A 237 -7.05 17.37 11.21
C MET A 237 -5.85 17.32 10.28
N LYS A 238 -5.07 18.41 10.17
CA LYS A 238 -3.84 18.43 9.36
C LYS A 238 -2.79 17.42 9.85
N ILE A 239 -2.67 17.24 11.17
CA ILE A 239 -1.77 16.24 11.75
C ILE A 239 -2.25 14.82 11.40
N TYR A 240 -3.55 14.52 11.57
CA TYR A 240 -4.10 13.21 11.20
C TYR A 240 -4.06 12.95 9.69
N GLY A 241 -4.28 13.98 8.87
CA GLY A 241 -4.14 13.91 7.42
C GLY A 241 -2.69 13.65 7.00
N LEU A 242 -1.72 14.29 7.64
CA LEU A 242 -0.29 13.97 7.47
C LEU A 242 0.02 12.53 7.88
N ILE A 243 -0.54 12.04 8.98
CA ILE A 243 -0.37 10.64 9.41
C ILE A 243 -1.01 9.68 8.40
N LEU A 244 -2.19 9.99 7.86
CA LEU A 244 -2.86 9.21 6.82
C LEU A 244 -2.01 9.17 5.55
N ILE A 245 -1.49 10.32 5.12
CA ILE A 245 -0.55 10.42 3.99
C ILE A 245 0.69 9.60 4.28
N ILE A 246 1.30 9.70 5.46
CA ILE A 246 2.47 8.89 5.82
C ILE A 246 2.14 7.41 5.81
N LEU A 247 1.01 6.97 6.35
CA LEU A 247 0.57 5.57 6.35
C LEU A 247 0.27 5.05 4.94
N TYR A 248 -0.29 5.90 4.08
CA TYR A 248 -0.53 5.60 2.68
C TYR A 248 0.79 5.50 1.90
N LEU A 249 1.73 6.41 2.17
CA LEU A 249 3.07 6.43 1.56
C LEU A 249 3.97 5.29 2.08
N THR A 250 3.83 4.88 3.35
CA THR A 250 4.55 3.72 3.90
C THR A 250 3.96 2.40 3.42
N ALA A 251 2.67 2.37 3.05
CA ALA A 251 2.03 1.22 2.42
C ALA A 251 2.38 1.08 0.91
N ASN A 252 2.74 2.17 0.23
CA ASN A 252 3.06 2.24 -1.21
C ASN A 252 4.48 2.79 -1.48
N TYR A 253 5.51 2.27 -0.79
CA TYR A 253 6.86 2.86 -0.82
C TYR A 253 7.52 2.97 -2.23
N GLU A 254 6.98 2.32 -3.27
CA GLU A 254 7.47 2.47 -4.66
C GLU A 254 6.87 3.67 -5.42
N ASP A 255 5.68 4.16 -5.07
CA ASP A 255 5.02 5.30 -5.74
C ASP A 255 5.57 6.68 -5.33
N LEU A 256 6.40 6.71 -4.28
CA LEU A 256 6.96 7.94 -3.71
C LEU A 256 7.76 8.77 -4.74
N ASN A 257 8.43 8.10 -5.68
CA ASN A 257 9.26 8.75 -6.70
C ASN A 257 8.44 9.42 -7.82
N ILE A 258 7.21 8.98 -8.03
CA ILE A 258 6.30 9.55 -9.04
C ILE A 258 5.46 10.67 -8.41
N GLY A 259 4.98 10.47 -7.18
CA GLY A 259 4.20 11.47 -6.44
C GLY A 259 5.00 12.72 -6.07
N LEU A 260 6.24 12.57 -5.58
CA LEU A 260 7.11 13.70 -5.22
C LEU A 260 7.58 14.51 -6.44
N LYS A 261 7.68 13.88 -7.61
CA LYS A 261 8.01 14.58 -8.87
C LYS A 261 6.87 15.50 -9.32
N ASN A 262 5.62 15.10 -9.10
CA ASN A 262 4.44 15.89 -9.47
C ASN A 262 4.14 17.01 -8.46
N LEU A 263 4.42 16.81 -7.17
CA LEU A 263 4.29 17.87 -6.15
C LEU A 263 5.36 18.97 -6.30
N ASN A 264 6.58 18.63 -6.75
CA ASN A 264 7.63 19.63 -7.01
C ASN A 264 7.45 20.42 -8.32
N LEU A 265 6.61 19.97 -9.25
CA LEU A 265 6.33 20.70 -10.50
C LEU A 265 5.25 21.77 -10.33
N HIS A 266 4.39 21.67 -9.31
CA HIS A 266 3.34 22.68 -9.07
C HIS A 266 3.76 23.83 -8.16
N HIS A 267 4.85 23.70 -7.40
CA HIS A 267 5.27 24.77 -6.48
C HIS A 267 6.23 25.82 -7.06
N ASN A 268 6.72 25.63 -8.29
CA ASN A 268 7.75 26.51 -8.89
C ASN A 268 7.27 27.44 -10.01
N ASN A 269 5.97 27.59 -10.25
CA ASN A 269 5.46 28.56 -11.25
C ASN A 269 4.20 29.29 -10.78
N LYS A 270 4.40 30.33 -9.96
CA LYS A 270 3.73 31.67 -10.01
C LYS A 270 3.81 32.38 -8.66
N ILE A 271 4.96 33.00 -8.38
CA ILE A 271 5.00 34.25 -7.62
C ILE A 271 5.93 35.20 -8.39
N THR A 272 5.42 35.81 -9.46
CA THR A 272 5.96 37.07 -9.95
C THR A 272 5.18 38.18 -9.28
N ALA A 273 5.70 38.65 -8.15
CA ALA A 273 5.19 39.83 -7.47
C ALA A 273 5.39 41.05 -8.38
N LYS A 274 4.29 41.69 -8.77
CA LYS A 274 4.28 43.02 -9.40
C LYS A 274 4.20 44.05 -8.26
N PRO A 275 5.17 44.96 -8.09
CA PRO A 275 5.11 45.95 -7.01
C PRO A 275 4.02 46.99 -7.33
N ALA A 276 3.16 47.27 -6.34
CA ALA A 276 2.16 48.34 -6.41
C ALA A 276 2.84 49.72 -6.30
N PRO A 277 2.43 50.71 -7.12
CA PRO A 277 2.98 52.06 -7.08
C PRO A 277 2.25 52.93 -6.05
N GLY A 278 2.99 53.80 -5.38
CA GLY A 278 2.44 55.05 -4.82
C GLY A 278 2.20 55.07 -3.31
N LEU A 279 3.27 55.27 -2.54
CA LEU A 279 3.24 55.99 -1.26
C LEU A 279 4.52 56.82 -1.11
N ALA A 280 4.73 57.72 -2.07
CA ALA A 280 5.68 58.81 -1.97
C ALA A 280 4.94 60.10 -2.33
N GLU A 281 4.14 60.62 -1.41
CA GLU A 281 3.71 62.02 -1.35
C GLU A 281 2.82 62.25 -0.11
N LEU A 282 3.47 62.44 1.04
CA LEU A 282 2.98 63.37 2.06
C LEU A 282 4.16 64.24 2.47
N SER A 283 4.37 65.27 1.67
CA SER A 283 5.15 66.45 2.02
C SER A 283 4.39 67.29 3.04
N ARG A 284 5.14 67.95 3.92
CA ARG A 284 4.81 69.24 4.55
C ARG A 284 3.70 69.26 5.59
#